data_AF-A0A8E7JJK5-F1
#
_entry.id   AF-A0A8E7JJK5-F1
#
_cell.length_a   1.000
_cell.length_b   1.000
_cell.length_c   1.000
_cell.angle_alpha   90.00
_cell.angle_beta   90.00
_cell.angle_gamma   90.00
#
_symmetry.space_group_name_H-M   'P 1'
#
loop_
_entity.id
_entity.type
_entity.pdbx_description
1 polymer ?
#
loop_
_entity_poly.entity_id
_entity_poly.type
_entity_poly.pdbx_seq_one_letter_code
_entity_poly.pdbx_strand_id
1 'polypeptide(L)'
;MHYPVDVFIGKIRDYDGSHPSAIAKVQIDGELMLTELGLAGDQQAEKKIHGGPDRALCHYPREHYADWIRQFPEQATLFCAPAFGENLSTNGMTEHNVFIGDIYRWGEALIQVTQPRSPCFKLNFHLVISDMALLMQNSGKTGWLYRVIAPGKVSSDAPLELASRLSDVSVHEAGVIAWSMPFDDEQYHRLLSAAGLSASWSRTMQKRRLSGKIEDSARRLWGDKTPPK
;
A
#
# COMPACT_ATOMS: atom_id res chain seq x y z
N MET A 1 -19.66 -5.89 6.35
CA MET A 1 -18.69 -7.00 6.22
C MET A 1 -17.65 -6.81 7.30
N HIS A 2 -17.26 -7.87 8.01
CA HIS A 2 -16.27 -7.84 9.09
C HIS A 2 -15.04 -8.61 8.62
N TYR A 3 -13.86 -7.99 8.67
CA TYR A 3 -12.61 -8.60 8.26
C TYR A 3 -11.67 -8.67 9.46
N PRO A 4 -11.42 -9.87 10.03
CA PRO A 4 -10.34 -10.06 11.00
C PRO A 4 -9.01 -9.59 10.42
N VAL A 5 -8.15 -9.02 11.27
CA VAL A 5 -6.91 -8.37 10.83
C VAL A 5 -5.75 -8.69 11.76
N ASP A 6 -4.63 -9.14 11.17
CA ASP A 6 -3.36 -9.21 11.89
C ASP A 6 -2.64 -7.87 11.77
N VAL A 7 -2.03 -7.44 12.87
CA VAL A 7 -1.44 -6.10 13.03
C VAL A 7 0.06 -6.19 13.21
N PHE A 8 0.79 -5.35 12.47
CA PHE A 8 2.25 -5.32 12.49
C PHE A 8 2.79 -3.89 12.63
N ILE A 9 3.85 -3.74 13.43
CA ILE A 9 4.61 -2.49 13.55
C ILE A 9 6.11 -2.76 13.39
N GLY A 10 6.86 -1.77 12.93
CA GLY A 10 8.30 -1.89 12.71
C GLY A 10 9.06 -0.66 13.19
N LYS A 11 10.35 -0.89 13.51
CA LYS A 11 11.33 0.16 13.74
C LYS A 11 12.24 0.27 12.52
N ILE A 12 12.83 1.44 12.30
CA ILE A 12 13.83 1.63 11.24
C ILE A 12 15.05 0.77 11.57
N ARG A 13 15.53 0.03 10.57
CA ARG A 13 16.76 -0.77 10.60
C ARG A 13 17.59 -0.49 9.35
N ASP A 14 18.90 -0.67 9.48
CA ASP A 14 19.83 -0.62 8.35
C ASP A 14 19.72 -1.89 7.51
N TYR A 15 19.91 -1.76 6.19
CA TYR A 15 19.90 -2.87 5.24
C TYR A 15 21.17 -2.81 4.40
N ASP A 16 21.89 -3.92 4.29
CA ASP A 16 23.08 -3.97 3.46
C ASP A 16 22.73 -3.70 1.99
N GLY A 17 23.47 -2.79 1.35
CA GLY A 17 23.22 -2.36 -0.02
C GLY A 17 21.96 -1.51 -0.25
N SER A 18 21.26 -1.03 0.80
CA SER A 18 20.08 -0.15 0.68
C SER A 18 20.01 0.95 1.76
N HIS A 19 19.08 1.89 1.61
CA HIS A 19 18.80 2.89 2.65
C HIS A 19 17.99 2.29 3.81
N PRO A 20 18.08 2.85 5.03
CA PRO A 20 17.32 2.37 6.18
C PRO A 20 15.81 2.29 5.90
N SER A 21 15.17 1.27 6.47
CA SER A 21 13.77 0.96 6.25
C SER A 21 13.12 0.35 7.49
N ALA A 22 11.81 0.50 7.64
CA ALA A 22 11.02 -0.15 8.69
C ALA A 22 10.14 -1.29 8.12
N ILE A 23 10.58 -1.90 7.02
CA ILE A 23 9.85 -2.93 6.28
C ILE A 23 9.76 -4.26 7.04
N ALA A 24 10.79 -4.61 7.83
CA ALA A 24 10.74 -5.78 8.71
C ALA A 24 9.93 -5.49 9.98
N LYS A 25 8.60 -5.52 9.85
CA LYS A 25 7.65 -5.37 10.96
C LYS A 25 7.49 -6.68 11.74
N VAL A 26 7.04 -6.57 12.98
CA VAL A 26 6.71 -7.70 13.86
C VAL A 26 5.24 -7.65 14.21
N GLN A 27 4.64 -8.83 14.40
CA GLN A 27 3.24 -8.94 14.83
C GLN A 27 3.08 -8.35 16.23
N ILE A 28 1.95 -7.69 16.45
CA ILE A 28 1.53 -7.20 17.75
C ILE A 28 0.16 -7.75 18.07
N ASP A 29 0.05 -8.25 19.31
CA ASP A 29 -1.21 -8.66 19.90
C ASP A 29 -1.68 -7.58 20.90
N GLY A 30 -3.00 -7.47 21.07
CA GLY A 30 -3.61 -6.56 22.05
C GLY A 30 -3.91 -5.16 21.52
N GLU A 31 -4.21 -4.24 22.45
CA GLU A 31 -4.66 -2.89 22.15
C GLU A 31 -3.49 -1.95 21.82
N LEU A 32 -3.67 -1.13 20.79
CA LEU A 32 -2.74 -0.09 20.33
C LEU A 32 -3.48 1.23 20.13
N MET A 33 -2.75 2.33 20.26
CA MET A 33 -3.26 3.65 19.88
C MET A 33 -2.98 3.91 18.40
N LEU A 34 -4.01 4.17 17.60
CA LEU A 34 -3.88 4.67 16.24
C LEU A 34 -3.95 6.20 16.24
N THR A 35 -2.86 6.84 15.81
CA THR A 35 -2.75 8.30 15.68
C THR A 35 -2.96 8.74 14.23
N GLU A 36 -3.07 10.04 13.98
CA GLU A 36 -3.17 10.59 12.60
C GLU A 36 -2.01 10.16 11.68
N LEU A 37 -0.85 9.82 12.24
CA LEU A 37 0.35 9.46 11.50
C LEU A 37 0.66 7.96 11.50
N GLY A 38 -0.21 7.13 12.10
CA GLY A 38 -0.06 5.68 12.15
C GLY A 38 -0.13 5.10 13.56
N LEU A 39 0.15 3.80 13.65
CA LEU A 39 0.14 3.05 14.91
C LEU A 39 1.24 3.52 15.85
N ALA A 40 0.92 3.68 17.13
CA ALA A 40 1.91 3.96 18.15
C ALA A 40 3.01 2.89 18.16
N GLY A 41 4.26 3.34 18.06
CA GLY A 41 5.44 2.46 17.99
C GLY A 41 5.87 2.07 16.57
N ASP A 42 5.02 2.29 15.56
CA ASP A 42 5.42 2.11 14.16
C ASP A 42 6.27 3.29 13.68
N GLN A 43 7.32 2.99 12.93
CA GLN A 43 8.20 3.99 12.34
C GLN A 43 8.13 3.95 10.81
N GLN A 44 8.35 5.11 10.20
CA GLN A 44 8.41 5.27 8.76
C GLN A 44 9.73 5.96 8.39
N ALA A 45 10.57 5.27 7.63
CA ALA A 45 11.74 5.88 6.99
C ALA A 45 11.28 6.79 5.84
N GLU A 46 12.07 7.83 5.51
CA GLU A 46 11.77 8.76 4.40
C GLU A 46 10.33 9.29 4.44
N LYS A 47 9.93 9.93 5.55
CA LYS A 47 8.55 10.39 5.80
C LYS A 47 7.91 11.18 4.65
N LYS A 48 8.69 11.90 3.83
CA LYS A 48 8.19 12.60 2.64
C LYS A 48 7.68 11.65 1.54
N ILE A 49 8.28 10.46 1.43
CA ILE A 49 8.04 9.48 0.37
C ILE A 49 7.15 8.33 0.87
N HIS A 50 7.37 7.84 2.10
CA HIS A 50 6.66 6.68 2.63
C HIS A 50 5.72 6.99 3.80
N GLY A 51 5.67 8.25 4.24
CA GLY A 51 4.85 8.65 5.37
C GLY A 51 3.92 9.83 5.09
N GLY A 52 3.42 10.40 6.17
CA GLY A 52 2.44 11.48 6.13
C GLY A 52 0.99 10.98 6.25
N PRO A 53 0.04 11.90 6.42
CA PRO A 53 -1.33 11.57 6.83
C PRO A 53 -2.07 10.68 5.82
N ASP A 54 -1.77 10.77 4.53
CA ASP A 54 -2.37 9.92 3.49
C ASP A 54 -1.86 8.47 3.48
N ARG A 55 -0.82 8.17 4.27
CA ARG A 55 -0.06 6.91 4.24
C ARG A 55 0.26 6.47 5.67
N ALA A 56 -0.69 6.67 6.57
CA ALA A 56 -0.57 6.33 7.99
C ALA A 56 -0.52 4.81 8.22
N LEU A 57 -1.22 4.04 7.37
CA LEU A 57 -1.25 2.58 7.41
C LEU A 57 -1.04 1.99 6.03
N CYS A 58 -0.36 0.85 5.97
CA CYS A 58 -0.23 0.02 4.78
C CYS A 58 -1.01 -1.30 4.95
N HIS A 59 -1.73 -1.71 3.91
CA HIS A 59 -2.48 -2.98 3.85
C HIS A 59 -1.88 -3.90 2.80
N TYR A 60 -1.80 -5.20 3.09
CA TYR A 60 -1.52 -6.21 2.07
C TYR A 60 -2.44 -7.43 2.18
N PRO A 61 -3.12 -7.84 1.10
CA PRO A 61 -3.94 -9.05 1.09
C PRO A 61 -3.11 -10.32 1.29
N ARG A 62 -3.53 -11.19 2.21
CA ARG A 62 -2.81 -12.43 2.51
C ARG A 62 -2.89 -13.45 1.38
N GLU A 63 -3.94 -13.36 0.56
CA GLU A 63 -4.15 -14.17 -0.64
C GLU A 63 -2.93 -14.14 -1.57
N HIS A 64 -2.27 -12.99 -1.68
CA HIS A 64 -1.16 -12.79 -2.61
C HIS A 64 0.08 -13.57 -2.24
N TYR A 65 0.28 -13.91 -0.95
CA TYR A 65 1.44 -14.71 -0.54
C TYR A 65 1.46 -16.09 -1.18
N ALA A 66 0.30 -16.75 -1.31
CA ALA A 66 0.21 -18.04 -1.97
C ALA A 66 0.65 -17.95 -3.44
N ASP A 67 0.33 -16.85 -4.11
CA ASP A 67 0.74 -16.62 -5.50
C ASP A 67 2.24 -16.38 -5.63
N TRP A 68 2.82 -15.58 -4.73
CA TRP A 68 4.26 -15.34 -4.73
C TRP A 68 5.06 -16.59 -4.40
N ILE A 69 4.59 -17.43 -3.46
CA ILE A 69 5.20 -18.75 -3.18
C ILE A 69 5.17 -19.64 -4.43
N ARG A 70 4.05 -19.66 -5.17
CA ARG A 70 3.95 -20.43 -6.42
C ARG A 70 4.92 -19.92 -7.49
N GLN A 71 5.12 -18.61 -7.56
CA GLN A 71 6.02 -17.98 -8.54
C GLN A 71 7.49 -18.13 -8.16
N PHE A 72 7.81 -18.16 -6.86
CA PHE A 72 9.16 -18.14 -6.30
C PHE A 72 9.33 -19.22 -5.21
N PRO A 73 9.29 -20.51 -5.58
CA PRO A 73 9.32 -21.60 -4.61
C PRO A 73 10.63 -21.67 -3.81
N GLU A 74 11.74 -21.25 -4.39
CA GLU A 74 13.05 -21.21 -3.71
C GLU A 74 13.10 -20.14 -2.61
N GLN A 75 12.33 -19.06 -2.75
CA GLN A 75 12.21 -17.97 -1.80
C GLN A 75 10.94 -18.07 -0.94
N ALA A 76 10.24 -19.21 -0.96
CA ALA A 76 8.92 -19.36 -0.34
C ALA A 76 8.87 -18.95 1.15
N THR A 77 9.97 -19.16 1.88
CA THR A 77 10.10 -18.79 3.29
C THR A 77 10.09 -17.28 3.54
N LEU A 78 10.34 -16.46 2.50
CA LEU A 78 10.25 -15.00 2.57
C LEU A 78 8.82 -14.48 2.39
N PHE A 79 7.89 -15.31 1.90
CA PHE A 79 6.54 -14.88 1.55
C PHE A 79 5.51 -15.23 2.64
N CYS A 80 5.64 -14.54 3.77
CA CYS A 80 4.63 -14.52 4.83
C CYS A 80 4.39 -13.09 5.30
N ALA A 81 3.28 -12.83 5.99
CA ALA A 81 3.06 -11.52 6.59
C ALA A 81 4.12 -11.25 7.68
N PRO A 82 4.74 -10.04 7.76
CA PRO A 82 4.49 -8.85 6.96
C PRO A 82 5.59 -8.55 5.93
N ALA A 83 5.93 -9.51 5.05
CA ALA A 83 7.08 -9.39 4.15
C ALA A 83 7.00 -8.25 3.13
N PHE A 84 5.82 -7.66 2.92
CA PHE A 84 5.69 -6.45 2.12
C PHE A 84 5.75 -5.18 2.99
N GLY A 85 5.88 -5.28 4.30
CA GLY A 85 5.93 -4.16 5.23
C GLY A 85 4.57 -3.55 5.53
N GLU A 86 3.50 -4.32 5.36
CA GLU A 86 2.15 -3.93 5.72
C GLU A 86 1.97 -3.83 7.24
N ASN A 87 1.11 -2.90 7.66
CA ASN A 87 0.62 -2.84 9.02
C ASN A 87 -0.58 -3.76 9.23
N LEU A 88 -1.41 -3.92 8.20
CA LEU A 88 -2.65 -4.69 8.24
C LEU A 88 -2.58 -5.82 7.22
N SER A 89 -2.81 -7.06 7.67
CA SER A 89 -2.90 -8.24 6.82
C SER A 89 -4.23 -8.96 7.05
N THR A 90 -5.00 -9.16 5.99
CA THR A 90 -6.36 -9.72 6.05
C THR A 90 -6.57 -10.78 4.99
N ASN A 91 -7.65 -11.56 5.17
CA ASN A 91 -8.28 -12.33 4.10
C ASN A 91 -9.63 -11.72 3.70
N GLY A 92 -10.06 -11.93 2.46
CA GLY A 92 -11.34 -11.46 1.91
C GLY A 92 -11.34 -10.01 1.44
N MET A 93 -10.23 -9.28 1.59
CA MET A 93 -10.05 -7.92 1.08
C MET A 93 -8.94 -7.93 0.03
N THR A 94 -9.26 -7.57 -1.21
CA THR A 94 -8.31 -7.47 -2.32
C THR A 94 -8.53 -6.17 -3.09
N GLU A 95 -7.62 -5.85 -3.99
CA GLU A 95 -7.68 -4.63 -4.80
C GLU A 95 -8.97 -4.54 -5.63
N HIS A 96 -9.62 -5.66 -5.92
CA HIS A 96 -10.86 -5.73 -6.70
C HIS A 96 -12.13 -5.41 -5.90
N ASN A 97 -12.13 -5.58 -4.58
CA ASN A 97 -13.33 -5.38 -3.75
C ASN A 97 -13.21 -4.26 -2.70
N VAL A 98 -12.01 -3.67 -2.60
CA VAL A 98 -11.73 -2.45 -1.83
C VAL A 98 -11.67 -1.25 -2.78
N PHE A 99 -12.32 -0.15 -2.39
CA PHE A 99 -12.49 1.04 -3.23
C PHE A 99 -11.76 2.24 -2.65
N ILE A 100 -11.26 3.12 -3.52
CA ILE A 100 -10.69 4.40 -3.11
C ILE A 100 -11.77 5.18 -2.34
N GLY A 101 -11.43 5.69 -1.16
CA GLY A 101 -12.40 6.40 -0.32
C GLY A 101 -13.28 5.52 0.56
N ASP A 102 -13.21 4.18 0.46
CA ASP A 102 -13.86 3.31 1.45
C ASP A 102 -13.38 3.70 2.86
N ILE A 103 -14.33 3.86 3.78
CA ILE A 103 -14.08 4.15 5.19
C ILE A 103 -14.39 2.90 6.00
N TYR A 104 -13.41 2.46 6.78
CA TYR A 104 -13.55 1.35 7.72
C TYR A 104 -13.53 1.86 9.15
N ARG A 105 -14.46 1.36 9.96
CA ARG A 105 -14.33 1.39 11.42
C ARG A 105 -13.39 0.26 11.84
N TRP A 106 -12.49 0.59 12.76
CA TRP A 106 -11.60 -0.37 13.39
C TRP A 106 -11.45 0.01 14.86
N GLY A 107 -12.08 -0.74 15.77
CA GLY A 107 -12.20 -0.33 17.17
C GLY A 107 -12.88 1.05 17.30
N GLU A 108 -12.20 1.97 17.96
CA GLU A 108 -12.65 3.37 18.13
C GLU A 108 -12.25 4.28 16.96
N ALA A 109 -11.43 3.79 16.03
CA ALA A 109 -10.87 4.59 14.95
C ALA A 109 -11.69 4.49 13.65
N LEU A 110 -11.50 5.48 12.78
CA LEU A 110 -11.94 5.47 11.39
C LEU A 110 -10.75 5.66 10.47
N ILE A 111 -10.61 4.78 9.48
CA ILE A 111 -9.56 4.82 8.46
C ILE A 111 -10.17 4.87 7.07
N GLN A 112 -9.54 5.57 6.14
CA GLN A 112 -10.03 5.73 4.77
C GLN A 112 -8.96 5.35 3.75
N VAL A 113 -9.34 4.54 2.75
CA VAL A 113 -8.46 4.12 1.65
C VAL A 113 -8.10 5.34 0.79
N THR A 114 -6.80 5.57 0.56
CA THR A 114 -6.32 6.79 -0.12
C THR A 114 -5.74 6.53 -1.49
N GLN A 115 -5.05 5.41 -1.68
CA GLN A 115 -4.36 5.07 -2.91
C GLN A 115 -3.92 3.60 -2.91
N PRO A 116 -3.71 3.00 -4.09
CA PRO A 116 -2.88 1.81 -4.23
C PRO A 116 -1.47 2.09 -3.67
N ARG A 117 -0.87 1.07 -3.06
CA ARG A 117 0.50 1.18 -2.56
C ARG A 117 1.46 1.07 -3.75
N SER A 118 2.20 2.13 -4.04
CA SER A 118 3.18 2.11 -5.13
C SER A 118 4.39 1.24 -4.77
N PRO A 119 4.69 0.17 -5.54
CA PRO A 119 5.89 -0.63 -5.31
C PRO A 119 7.15 0.21 -5.49
N CYS A 120 8.21 -0.11 -4.74
CA CYS A 120 9.50 0.59 -4.81
C CYS A 120 10.67 -0.39 -4.75
N PHE A 121 11.82 0.01 -5.31
CA PHE A 121 13.01 -0.82 -5.49
C PHE A 121 13.53 -1.47 -4.20
N LYS A 122 13.23 -0.92 -3.01
CA LYS A 122 13.62 -1.52 -1.73
C LYS A 122 13.06 -2.94 -1.55
N LEU A 123 11.92 -3.26 -2.17
CA LEU A 123 11.39 -4.62 -2.21
C LEU A 123 12.33 -5.60 -2.91
N ASN A 124 13.03 -5.15 -3.95
CA ASN A 124 13.92 -6.01 -4.74
C ASN A 124 15.10 -6.50 -3.88
N PHE A 125 15.58 -5.64 -2.98
CA PHE A 125 16.61 -5.99 -2.00
C PHE A 125 16.04 -6.83 -0.86
N HIS A 126 14.87 -6.44 -0.33
CA HIS A 126 14.27 -7.10 0.83
C HIS A 126 13.89 -8.57 0.55
N LEU A 127 13.35 -8.85 -0.64
CA LEU A 127 12.89 -10.17 -1.05
C LEU A 127 13.92 -10.91 -1.91
N VAL A 128 15.10 -10.31 -2.14
CA VAL A 128 16.20 -10.89 -2.93
C VAL A 128 15.75 -11.32 -4.34
N ILE A 129 14.84 -10.54 -4.94
CA ILE A 129 14.28 -10.73 -6.28
C ILE A 129 14.45 -9.42 -7.03
N SER A 130 15.30 -9.41 -8.05
CA SER A 130 15.84 -8.19 -8.66
C SER A 130 14.80 -7.23 -9.26
N ASP A 131 13.64 -7.76 -9.66
CA ASP A 131 12.54 -7.06 -10.33
C ASP A 131 11.21 -7.12 -9.56
N MET A 132 11.25 -7.48 -8.26
CA MET A 132 10.05 -7.68 -7.44
C MET A 132 9.07 -6.50 -7.46
N ALA A 133 9.58 -5.26 -7.41
CA ALA A 133 8.75 -4.06 -7.48
C ALA A 133 8.00 -3.94 -8.82
N LEU A 134 8.64 -4.33 -9.93
CA LEU A 134 8.01 -4.34 -11.25
C LEU A 134 6.94 -5.44 -11.32
N LEU A 135 7.25 -6.65 -10.85
CA LEU A 135 6.30 -7.77 -10.82
C LEU A 135 5.06 -7.46 -9.99
N MET A 136 5.25 -6.84 -8.82
CA MET A 136 4.16 -6.39 -7.95
C MET A 136 3.28 -5.34 -8.63
N GLN A 137 3.88 -4.40 -9.38
CA GLN A 137 3.14 -3.39 -10.15
C GLN A 137 2.35 -4.04 -11.30
N ASN A 138 3.00 -4.90 -12.10
CA ASN A 138 2.41 -5.51 -13.29
C ASN A 138 1.28 -6.48 -12.95
N SER A 139 1.38 -7.19 -11.82
CA SER A 139 0.33 -8.10 -11.36
C SER A 139 -0.86 -7.40 -10.69
N GLY A 140 -0.71 -6.11 -10.33
CA GLY A 140 -1.71 -5.37 -9.56
C GLY A 140 -1.82 -5.76 -8.07
N LYS A 141 -1.01 -6.73 -7.61
CA LYS A 141 -0.98 -7.26 -6.24
C LYS A 141 -0.23 -6.33 -5.31
N THR A 142 -0.71 -5.11 -5.19
CA THR A 142 0.00 -3.99 -4.59
C THR A 142 -0.40 -3.70 -3.15
N GLY A 143 -1.60 -4.09 -2.75
CA GLY A 143 -2.23 -3.57 -1.55
C GLY A 143 -2.52 -2.07 -1.66
N TRP A 144 -2.84 -1.44 -0.53
CA TRP A 144 -3.24 -0.02 -0.51
C TRP A 144 -2.84 0.65 0.81
N LEU A 145 -3.04 1.97 0.85
CA LEU A 145 -2.72 2.80 1.99
C LEU A 145 -3.98 3.45 2.55
N TYR A 146 -3.94 3.77 3.85
CA TYR A 146 -4.99 4.52 4.51
C TYR A 146 -4.48 5.82 5.12
N ARG A 147 -5.41 6.79 5.22
CA ARG A 147 -5.35 7.87 6.19
C ARG A 147 -6.22 7.54 7.40
N VAL A 148 -5.92 8.19 8.51
CA VAL A 148 -6.75 8.13 9.71
C VAL A 148 -7.70 9.33 9.71
N ILE A 149 -9.01 9.05 9.71
CA ILE A 149 -10.07 10.05 9.77
C ILE A 149 -10.37 10.42 11.22
N ALA A 150 -10.42 9.42 12.09
CA ALA A 150 -10.58 9.59 13.53
C ALA A 150 -9.56 8.69 14.25
N PRO A 151 -8.59 9.27 14.99
CA PRO A 151 -7.70 8.52 15.87
C PRO A 151 -8.49 7.80 16.98
N GLY A 152 -7.94 6.70 17.48
CA GLY A 152 -8.61 5.92 18.52
C GLY A 152 -7.86 4.65 18.89
N LYS A 153 -8.36 3.94 19.90
CA LYS A 153 -7.86 2.62 20.27
C LYS A 153 -8.29 1.57 19.25
N VAL A 154 -7.35 0.71 18.90
CA VAL A 154 -7.51 -0.38 17.93
C VAL A 154 -6.87 -1.66 18.47
N SER A 155 -7.26 -2.82 17.96
CA SER A 155 -6.63 -4.08 18.34
C SER A 155 -6.71 -5.10 17.20
N SER A 156 -5.90 -6.16 17.28
CA SER A 156 -6.00 -7.34 16.41
C SER A 156 -7.33 -8.10 16.60
N ASP A 157 -7.97 -7.98 17.76
CA ASP A 157 -9.28 -8.60 18.04
C ASP A 157 -10.45 -7.83 17.42
N ALA A 158 -10.27 -6.54 17.12
CA ALA A 158 -11.28 -5.71 16.48
C ALA A 158 -11.19 -5.87 14.95
N PRO A 159 -12.26 -6.32 14.26
CA PRO A 159 -12.23 -6.45 12.81
C PRO A 159 -12.28 -5.08 12.12
N LEU A 160 -11.90 -5.06 10.84
CA LEU A 160 -12.22 -3.94 9.95
C LEU A 160 -13.67 -4.05 9.48
N GLU A 161 -14.43 -2.99 9.64
CA GLU A 161 -15.85 -2.93 9.31
C GLU A 161 -16.12 -1.81 8.33
N LEU A 162 -16.53 -2.15 7.09
CA LEU A 162 -16.87 -1.14 6.09
C LEU A 162 -18.04 -0.28 6.60
N ALA A 163 -17.76 0.99 6.86
CA ALA A 163 -18.73 1.96 7.35
C ALA A 163 -19.33 2.79 6.21
N SER A 164 -18.55 3.08 5.17
CA SER A 164 -19.02 3.85 4.01
C SER A 164 -18.21 3.55 2.76
N ARG A 165 -18.88 3.57 1.61
CA ARG A 165 -18.26 3.55 0.28
C ARG A 165 -18.57 4.85 -0.43
N LEU A 166 -17.53 5.57 -0.84
CA LEU A 166 -17.64 6.94 -1.38
C LEU A 166 -17.24 7.07 -2.85
N SER A 167 -16.84 5.96 -3.48
CA SER A 167 -16.37 5.91 -4.86
C SER A 167 -16.78 4.59 -5.50
N ASP A 168 -16.81 4.58 -6.83
CA ASP A 168 -16.96 3.41 -7.68
C ASP A 168 -15.62 2.95 -8.29
N VAL A 169 -14.51 3.59 -7.93
CA VAL A 169 -13.15 3.22 -8.39
C VAL A 169 -12.51 2.28 -7.37
N SER A 170 -12.38 1.01 -7.73
CA SER A 170 -11.62 0.01 -6.97
C SER A 170 -10.13 0.37 -6.91
N VAL A 171 -9.43 -0.16 -5.90
CA VAL A 171 -7.96 -0.03 -5.81
C VAL A 171 -7.30 -0.63 -7.06
N HIS A 172 -7.85 -1.72 -7.60
CA HIS A 172 -7.39 -2.34 -8.83
C HIS A 172 -7.51 -1.39 -10.03
N GLU A 173 -8.69 -0.81 -10.25
CA GLU A 173 -8.89 0.18 -11.32
C GLU A 173 -7.94 1.37 -11.18
N ALA A 174 -7.76 1.90 -9.97
CA ALA A 174 -6.80 2.97 -9.72
C ALA A 174 -5.37 2.57 -10.11
N GLY A 175 -4.94 1.35 -9.77
CA GLY A 175 -3.64 0.79 -10.18
C GLY A 175 -3.51 0.65 -11.70
N VAL A 176 -4.55 0.15 -12.38
CA VAL A 176 -4.60 0.01 -13.84
C VAL A 176 -4.48 1.36 -14.54
N ILE A 177 -5.24 2.37 -14.09
CA ILE A 177 -5.17 3.76 -14.61
C ILE A 177 -3.76 4.34 -14.42
N ALA A 178 -3.12 4.04 -13.29
CA ALA A 178 -1.81 4.58 -13.00
C ALA A 178 -0.67 3.92 -13.79
N TRP A 179 -0.71 2.61 -14.00
CA TRP A 179 0.49 1.86 -14.40
C TRP A 179 0.35 0.97 -15.63
N SER A 180 -0.87 0.65 -16.06
CA SER A 180 -1.10 -0.34 -17.12
C SER A 180 -1.71 0.25 -18.38
N MET A 181 -2.50 1.32 -18.25
CA MET A 181 -3.17 1.96 -19.39
C MET A 181 -2.26 2.95 -20.13
N PRO A 182 -2.46 3.13 -21.45
CA PRO A 182 -1.93 4.29 -22.15
C PRO A 182 -2.56 5.59 -21.62
N PHE A 183 -2.08 6.72 -22.12
CA PHE A 183 -2.62 8.02 -21.72
C PHE A 183 -4.13 8.12 -22.02
N ASP A 184 -4.93 8.44 -21.00
CA ASP A 184 -6.37 8.61 -21.10
C ASP A 184 -6.85 9.69 -20.13
N ASP A 185 -7.23 10.86 -20.65
CA ASP A 185 -7.66 12.01 -19.83
C ASP A 185 -8.96 11.72 -19.07
N GLU A 186 -9.88 10.94 -19.67
CA GLU A 186 -11.16 10.60 -19.05
C GLU A 186 -10.95 9.71 -17.84
N GLN A 187 -10.04 8.74 -17.93
CA GLN A 187 -9.70 7.89 -16.79
C GLN A 187 -8.96 8.66 -15.68
N TYR A 188 -8.09 9.60 -16.03
CA TYR A 188 -7.47 10.48 -15.04
C TYR A 188 -8.51 11.38 -14.35
N HIS A 189 -9.48 11.89 -15.10
CA HIS A 189 -10.59 12.65 -14.53
C HIS A 189 -11.46 11.78 -13.60
N ARG A 190 -11.79 10.55 -14.01
CA ARG A 190 -12.53 9.58 -13.18
C ARG A 190 -11.79 9.31 -11.87
N LEU A 191 -10.49 9.02 -11.92
CA LEU A 191 -9.70 8.76 -10.72
C LEU A 191 -9.59 10.00 -9.81
N LEU A 192 -9.40 11.20 -10.40
CA LEU A 192 -9.39 12.45 -9.63
C LEU A 192 -10.73 12.75 -8.94
N SER A 193 -11.84 12.20 -9.44
CA SER A 193 -13.17 12.34 -8.86
C SER A 193 -13.44 11.36 -7.71
N ALA A 194 -12.57 10.36 -7.50
CA ALA A 194 -12.72 9.41 -6.40
C ALA A 194 -12.51 10.11 -5.05
N ALA A 195 -13.57 10.18 -4.26
CA ALA A 195 -13.53 10.77 -2.93
C ALA A 195 -12.43 10.10 -2.08
N GLY A 196 -11.59 10.89 -1.45
CA GLY A 196 -10.54 10.37 -0.58
C GLY A 196 -9.23 9.98 -1.29
N LEU A 197 -9.07 10.20 -2.60
CA LEU A 197 -7.78 10.02 -3.28
C LEU A 197 -6.66 10.80 -2.55
N SER A 198 -5.46 10.23 -2.45
CA SER A 198 -4.34 10.92 -1.80
C SER A 198 -3.92 12.19 -2.54
N ALA A 199 -3.37 13.16 -1.81
CA ALA A 199 -2.86 14.40 -2.40
C ALA A 199 -1.72 14.13 -3.40
N SER A 200 -0.92 13.08 -3.16
CA SER A 200 0.18 12.70 -4.04
C SER A 200 -0.33 12.14 -5.37
N TRP A 201 -1.32 11.24 -5.34
CA TRP A 201 -1.92 10.68 -6.54
C TRP A 201 -2.72 11.72 -7.32
N SER A 202 -3.46 12.59 -6.62
CA SER A 202 -4.16 13.72 -7.23
C SER A 202 -3.20 14.61 -8.00
N ARG A 203 -2.04 14.91 -7.42
CA ARG A 203 -0.99 15.70 -8.09
C ARG A 203 -0.43 14.98 -9.31
N THR A 204 -0.17 13.68 -9.23
CA THR A 204 0.33 12.89 -10.37
C THR A 204 -0.68 12.89 -11.51
N MET A 205 -1.93 12.55 -11.27
CA MET A 205 -2.97 12.51 -12.30
C MET A 205 -3.17 13.90 -12.91
N GLN A 206 -3.24 14.96 -12.10
CA GLN A 206 -3.34 16.33 -12.61
C GLN A 206 -2.15 16.72 -13.49
N LYS A 207 -0.93 16.31 -13.14
CA LYS A 207 0.26 16.54 -13.97
C LYS A 207 0.20 15.79 -15.31
N ARG A 208 -0.33 14.57 -15.33
CA ARG A 208 -0.53 13.84 -16.59
C ARG A 208 -1.47 14.62 -17.49
N ARG A 209 -2.64 14.99 -16.98
CA ARG A 209 -3.65 15.79 -17.72
C ARG A 209 -3.06 17.09 -18.30
N LEU A 210 -2.30 17.84 -17.50
CA LEU A 210 -1.69 19.11 -17.94
C LEU A 210 -0.54 18.93 -18.94
N SER A 211 0.25 17.87 -18.83
CA SER A 211 1.45 17.67 -19.65
C SER A 211 1.22 16.79 -20.88
N GLY A 212 0.12 16.05 -20.94
CA GLY A 212 -0.15 15.06 -21.99
C GLY A 212 0.77 13.83 -21.92
N LYS A 213 1.48 13.62 -20.80
CA LYS A 213 2.51 12.58 -20.65
C LYS A 213 2.38 11.82 -19.35
N ILE A 214 2.70 10.53 -19.39
CA ILE A 214 2.88 9.68 -18.21
C ILE A 214 4.30 9.89 -17.68
N GLU A 215 4.45 10.09 -16.37
CA GLU A 215 5.76 10.23 -15.73
C GLU A 215 6.58 8.94 -15.75
N ASP A 216 7.90 9.07 -15.74
CA ASP A 216 8.79 7.91 -15.65
C ASP A 216 8.71 7.25 -14.25
N SER A 217 8.62 5.92 -14.24
CA SER A 217 8.64 5.10 -13.03
C SER A 217 9.95 4.36 -12.81
N ALA A 218 10.92 4.45 -13.73
CA ALA A 218 12.14 3.64 -13.68
C ALA A 218 12.90 3.82 -12.35
N ARG A 219 13.12 5.07 -11.92
CA ARG A 219 13.81 5.34 -10.65
C ARG A 219 13.08 4.75 -9.44
N ARG A 220 11.75 4.75 -9.44
CA ARG A 220 10.94 4.17 -8.35
C ARG A 220 11.09 2.65 -8.29
N LEU A 221 11.08 1.99 -9.46
CA LEU A 221 11.07 0.53 -9.57
C LEU A 221 12.47 -0.10 -9.48
N TRP A 222 13.51 0.62 -9.91
CA TRP A 222 14.88 0.09 -10.03
C TRP A 222 15.92 0.84 -9.18
N GLY A 223 15.56 1.99 -8.59
CA GLY A 223 16.52 2.85 -7.90
C GLY A 223 17.48 3.49 -8.90
N ASP A 224 18.76 3.53 -8.56
CA ASP A 224 19.83 4.02 -9.45
C ASP A 224 20.35 2.94 -10.42
N LYS A 225 19.79 1.72 -10.37
CA LYS A 225 20.13 0.65 -11.33
C LYS A 225 19.38 0.86 -12.64
N THR A 226 20.07 0.63 -13.74
CA THR A 226 19.44 0.55 -15.06
C THR A 226 18.50 -0.66 -15.09
N PRO A 227 17.27 -0.55 -15.63
CA PRO A 227 16.44 -1.72 -15.88
C PRO A 227 17.21 -2.74 -16.72
N PRO A 228 17.06 -4.06 -16.48
CA PRO A 228 17.54 -5.04 -17.44
C PRO A 228 16.91 -4.77 -18.81
N LYS A 229 17.72 -4.84 -19.86
CA LYS A 229 17.28 -4.67 -21.26
C LYS A 229 16.39 -5.83 -21.69
#